data_AF-N1MQ09-F1
#
_entry.id   AF-N1MQ09-F1
#
_cell.length_a   1.000
_cell.length_b   1.000
_cell.length_c   1.000
_cell.angle_alpha   90.00
_cell.angle_beta   90.00
_cell.angle_gamma   90.00
#
_symmetry.space_group_name_H-M   'P 1'
#
loop_
_entity.id
_entity.type
_entity.pdbx_description
1 polymer ?
#
loop_
_entity_poly.entity_id
_entity_poly.type
_entity_poly.pdbx_seq_one_letter_code
_entity_poly.pdbx_strand_id
1 'polypeptide(L)'
;MKEKDGWVAQTEARQKRLVTAQAFYNRINRTKDEREALDECLPMARALFGEELEQAIEKLNHQFWIVQVDVDSYVDDEGGADAEFTKKLRRGMYAIKPPEGEVNEVTEAMEAAVATIERICLPVLRLEASAAAT
;
A
#
# COMPACT_ATOMS: atom_id res chain seq x y z
N MET A 1 -26.26 25.91 20.38
CA MET A 1 -25.92 24.49 20.58
C MET A 1 -24.52 24.30 20.02
N LYS A 2 -23.54 23.88 20.83
CA LYS A 2 -22.24 23.46 20.31
C LYS A 2 -22.40 21.99 19.91
N GLU A 3 -22.41 21.71 18.62
CA GLU A 3 -22.37 20.36 18.08
C GLU A 3 -21.25 19.60 18.75
N LYS A 4 -21.59 18.47 19.38
CA LYS A 4 -20.62 17.53 19.91
C LYS A 4 -20.11 16.67 18.75
N ASP A 5 -19.62 17.25 17.66
CA ASP A 5 -19.03 16.48 16.53
C ASP A 5 -17.59 16.05 16.81
N GLY A 6 -17.33 15.68 18.07
CA GLY A 6 -16.03 15.26 18.54
C GLY A 6 -15.96 13.75 18.77
N TRP A 7 -14.76 13.26 19.04
CA TRP A 7 -14.46 11.89 19.47
C TRP A 7 -15.49 11.29 20.45
N VAL A 8 -15.95 12.11 21.40
CA VAL A 8 -16.89 11.72 22.48
C VAL A 8 -18.30 11.39 21.98
N ALA A 9 -18.70 11.82 20.78
CA ALA A 9 -19.99 11.47 20.18
C ALA A 9 -19.96 10.26 19.26
N GLN A 10 -18.76 9.74 18.95
CA GLN A 10 -18.61 8.55 18.12
C GLN A 10 -18.99 7.30 18.93
N THR A 11 -19.56 6.30 18.26
CA THR A 11 -19.80 4.98 18.87
C THR A 11 -18.47 4.32 19.22
N GLU A 12 -18.43 3.45 20.24
CA GLU A 12 -17.21 2.72 20.59
C GLU A 12 -16.66 1.89 19.42
N ALA A 13 -17.56 1.34 18.59
CA ALA A 13 -17.19 0.60 17.39
C ALA A 13 -16.47 1.49 16.36
N ARG A 14 -16.99 2.69 16.10
CA ARG A 14 -16.35 3.67 15.22
C ARG A 14 -15.03 4.19 15.78
N GLN A 15 -14.97 4.47 17.08
CA GLN A 15 -13.73 4.85 17.75
C GLN A 15 -12.62 3.81 17.55
N LYS A 16 -12.93 2.50 17.70
CA LYS A 16 -11.96 1.42 17.44
C LYS A 16 -11.46 1.41 15.99
N ARG A 17 -12.36 1.63 15.02
CA ARG A 17 -11.98 1.71 13.60
C ARG A 17 -11.11 2.92 13.29
N LEU A 18 -11.41 4.07 13.90
CA LEU A 18 -10.59 5.28 13.77
C LEU A 18 -9.17 5.07 14.34
N VAL A 19 -9.04 4.38 15.48
CA VAL A 19 -7.73 4.01 16.04
C VAL A 19 -6.95 3.11 15.08
N THR A 20 -7.63 2.11 14.52
CA THR A 20 -7.06 1.26 13.48
C THR A 20 -6.61 2.08 12.27
N ALA A 21 -7.46 2.95 11.74
CA ALA A 21 -7.14 3.78 10.57
C ALA A 21 -5.92 4.67 10.83
N GLN A 22 -5.85 5.29 12.01
CA GLN A 22 -4.69 6.07 12.42
C GLN A 22 -3.39 5.25 12.40
N ALA A 23 -3.45 3.98 12.83
CA ALA A 23 -2.28 3.11 12.77
C ALA A 23 -1.84 2.82 11.32
N PHE A 24 -2.79 2.67 10.38
CA PHE A 24 -2.47 2.53 8.95
C PHE A 24 -1.91 3.82 8.36
N TYR A 25 -2.52 4.98 8.61
CA TYR A 25 -1.98 6.26 8.14
C TYR A 25 -0.58 6.51 8.65
N ASN A 26 -0.29 6.19 9.92
CA ASN A 26 1.06 6.33 10.47
C ASN A 26 2.08 5.44 9.75
N ARG A 27 1.67 4.24 9.28
CA ARG A 27 2.53 3.34 8.51
C ARG A 27 2.75 3.86 7.10
N ILE A 28 1.69 4.29 6.41
CA ILE A 28 1.75 4.87 5.05
C ILE A 28 2.59 6.15 5.05
N ASN A 29 2.43 6.98 6.07
CA ASN A 29 3.19 8.23 6.20
C ASN A 29 4.66 7.98 6.57
N ARG A 30 4.98 6.88 7.25
CA ARG A 30 6.37 6.53 7.55
C ARG A 30 7.17 6.22 6.29
N THR A 31 6.52 5.70 5.26
CA THR A 31 7.15 5.37 3.97
C THR A 31 6.89 6.45 2.92
N LYS A 32 6.57 7.68 3.33
CA LYS A 32 6.21 8.74 2.39
C LYS A 32 7.41 9.16 1.55
N ASP A 33 8.53 9.45 2.20
CA ASP A 33 9.73 9.95 1.54
C ASP A 33 10.29 8.92 0.55
N GLU A 34 10.27 7.62 0.90
CA GLU A 34 10.69 6.56 -0.02
C GLU A 34 9.77 6.43 -1.24
N ARG A 35 8.46 6.64 -1.08
CA ARG A 35 7.51 6.62 -2.21
C ARG A 35 7.69 7.82 -3.13
N GLU A 36 7.90 9.00 -2.56
CA GLU A 36 8.20 10.21 -3.32
C GLU A 36 9.51 10.03 -4.11
N ALA A 37 10.54 9.43 -3.51
CA ALA A 37 11.78 9.10 -4.21
C ALA A 37 11.58 8.11 -5.37
N LEU A 38 10.67 7.13 -5.21
CA LEU A 38 10.29 6.22 -6.29
C LEU A 38 9.58 6.95 -7.44
N ASP A 39 8.69 7.89 -7.14
CA ASP A 39 8.01 8.71 -8.17
C ASP A 39 8.99 9.63 -8.90
N GLU A 40 9.91 10.26 -8.15
CA GLU A 40 10.94 11.14 -8.71
C GLU A 40 11.89 10.40 -9.66
N CYS A 41 12.12 9.10 -9.43
CA CYS A 41 12.99 8.29 -10.28
C CYS A 41 12.31 7.72 -11.53
N LEU A 42 10.99 7.83 -11.70
CA LEU A 42 10.26 7.27 -12.85
C LEU A 42 10.84 7.69 -14.22
N PRO A 43 11.19 8.97 -14.47
CA PRO A 43 11.79 9.37 -15.74
C PRO A 43 13.14 8.68 -15.98
N MET A 44 13.94 8.48 -14.93
CA MET A 44 15.22 7.77 -15.01
C MET A 44 15.02 6.26 -15.20
N ALA A 45 14.05 5.67 -14.51
CA ALA A 45 13.69 4.26 -14.67
C ALA A 45 13.33 3.97 -16.13
N ARG A 46 12.49 4.81 -16.74
CA ARG A 46 12.14 4.72 -18.17
C ARG A 46 13.36 4.89 -19.07
N ALA A 47 14.20 5.90 -18.81
CA ALA A 47 15.34 6.21 -19.66
C ALA A 47 16.45 5.13 -19.62
N LEU A 48 16.71 4.55 -18.45
CA LEU A 48 17.81 3.61 -18.23
C LEU A 48 17.42 2.15 -18.41
N PHE A 49 16.18 1.79 -18.04
CA PHE A 49 15.72 0.41 -17.98
C PHE A 49 14.46 0.14 -18.81
N GLY A 50 13.84 1.18 -19.35
CA GLY A 50 12.65 1.08 -20.18
C GLY A 50 11.34 1.17 -19.39
N GLU A 51 10.25 1.18 -20.14
CA GLU A 51 8.88 1.34 -19.65
C GLU A 51 8.44 0.24 -18.68
N GLU A 52 8.98 -0.97 -18.81
CA GLU A 52 8.62 -2.08 -17.92
C GLU A 52 8.98 -1.79 -16.45
N LEU A 53 10.15 -1.18 -16.20
CA LEU A 53 10.55 -0.82 -14.83
C LEU A 53 9.70 0.33 -14.29
N GLU A 54 9.47 1.36 -15.11
CA GLU A 54 8.63 2.51 -14.75
C GLU A 54 7.24 2.05 -14.30
N GLN A 55 6.57 1.23 -15.12
CA GLN A 55 5.24 0.70 -14.80
C GLN A 55 5.24 -0.17 -13.54
N ALA A 56 6.31 -0.93 -13.30
CA ALA A 56 6.43 -1.74 -12.08
C ALA A 56 6.55 -0.86 -10.83
N ILE A 57 7.33 0.23 -10.89
CA ILE A 57 7.47 1.19 -9.79
C ILE A 57 6.14 1.92 -9.55
N GLU A 58 5.48 2.42 -10.60
CA GLU A 58 4.15 3.04 -10.49
C GLU A 58 3.13 2.09 -9.87
N LYS A 59 3.12 0.82 -10.32
CA LYS A 59 2.20 -0.20 -9.80
C LYS A 59 2.45 -0.48 -8.32
N LEU A 60 3.71 -0.52 -7.88
CA LEU A 60 4.07 -0.66 -6.47
C LEU A 60 3.58 0.54 -5.65
N ASN A 61 3.85 1.76 -6.11
CA ASN A 61 3.41 2.98 -5.43
C ASN A 61 1.88 3.10 -5.34
N HIS A 62 1.17 2.67 -6.38
CA HIS A 62 -0.29 2.67 -6.42
C HIS A 62 -0.93 1.80 -5.32
N GLN A 63 -0.26 0.74 -4.86
CA GLN A 63 -0.79 -0.13 -3.80
C GLN A 63 -0.98 0.60 -2.47
N PHE A 64 -0.15 1.60 -2.17
CA PHE A 64 -0.31 2.42 -0.97
C PHE A 64 -1.59 3.27 -1.02
N TRP A 65 -1.95 3.74 -2.21
CA TRP A 65 -3.20 4.47 -2.41
C TRP A 65 -4.41 3.56 -2.25
N ILE A 66 -4.37 2.34 -2.78
CA ILE A 66 -5.43 1.34 -2.60
C ILE A 66 -5.65 1.05 -1.11
N VAL A 67 -4.58 0.78 -0.35
CA VAL A 67 -4.69 0.52 1.09
C VAL A 67 -5.25 1.73 1.84
N GLN A 68 -4.89 2.95 1.44
CA GLN A 68 -5.46 4.16 2.04
C GLN A 68 -6.98 4.25 1.79
N VAL A 69 -7.43 4.00 0.56
CA VAL A 69 -8.85 3.97 0.21
C VAL A 69 -9.60 2.87 0.97
N ASP A 70 -8.99 1.70 1.13
CA ASP A 70 -9.57 0.59 1.90
C ASP A 70 -9.74 0.97 3.38
N VAL A 71 -8.74 1.65 3.95
CA VAL A 71 -8.79 2.17 5.34
C VAL A 71 -9.90 3.19 5.52
N ASP A 72 -10.00 4.16 4.60
CA ASP A 72 -11.03 5.21 4.62
C ASP A 72 -12.42 4.56 4.57
N SER A 73 -12.61 3.64 3.63
CA SER A 73 -13.86 2.89 3.45
C SER A 73 -14.21 2.02 4.66
N TYR A 74 -13.21 1.42 5.32
CA TYR A 74 -13.40 0.58 6.49
C TYR A 74 -13.88 1.37 7.71
N VAL A 75 -13.50 2.64 7.85
CA VAL A 75 -13.99 3.50 8.94
C VAL A 75 -15.50 3.71 8.81
N ASP A 76 -15.98 3.93 7.59
CA ASP A 76 -17.38 4.28 7.31
C ASP A 76 -18.31 3.07 7.13
N ASP A 77 -17.78 1.85 7.02
CA ASP A 77 -18.54 0.61 6.90
C ASP A 77 -19.20 0.16 8.24
N GLU A 78 -20.03 1.01 8.85
CA GLU A 78 -20.70 0.81 10.15
C GLU A 78 -21.81 -0.26 10.16
N GLY A 79 -21.48 -1.49 9.76
CA GLY A 79 -22.37 -2.64 9.93
C GLY A 79 -22.56 -3.50 8.70
N GLY A 80 -21.74 -3.33 7.64
CA GLY A 80 -21.70 -4.27 6.53
C GLY A 80 -23.06 -4.44 5.88
N ALA A 81 -23.60 -3.37 5.29
CA ALA A 81 -24.73 -3.51 4.37
C ALA A 81 -24.36 -4.45 3.21
N ASP A 82 -23.06 -4.51 2.88
CA ASP A 82 -22.44 -5.46 1.97
C ASP A 82 -21.31 -6.23 2.67
N ALA A 83 -21.60 -7.47 3.06
CA ALA A 83 -20.64 -8.33 3.73
C ALA A 83 -19.44 -8.71 2.85
N GLU A 84 -19.60 -8.76 1.52
CA GLU A 84 -18.51 -9.07 0.59
C GLU A 84 -17.58 -7.88 0.45
N PHE A 85 -18.13 -6.66 0.43
CA PHE A 85 -17.33 -5.44 0.49
C PHE A 85 -16.50 -5.36 1.77
N THR A 86 -17.11 -5.58 2.94
CA THR A 86 -16.38 -5.61 4.23
C THR A 86 -15.24 -6.64 4.22
N LYS A 87 -15.48 -7.83 3.65
CA LYS A 87 -14.44 -8.86 3.51
C LYS A 87 -13.33 -8.40 2.57
N LYS A 88 -13.66 -7.76 1.44
CA LYS A 88 -12.66 -7.20 0.52
C LYS A 88 -11.75 -6.19 1.22
N LEU A 89 -12.32 -5.22 1.93
CA LEU A 89 -11.56 -4.22 2.69
C LEU A 89 -10.62 -4.87 3.72
N ARG A 90 -11.15 -5.81 4.51
CA ARG A 90 -10.35 -6.52 5.53
C ARG A 90 -9.21 -7.33 4.91
N ARG A 91 -9.43 -7.94 3.74
CA ARG A 91 -8.36 -8.67 3.04
C ARG A 91 -7.26 -7.72 2.59
N GLY A 92 -7.60 -6.64 1.89
CA GLY A 92 -6.63 -5.62 1.44
C GLY A 92 -5.81 -5.05 2.60
N MET A 93 -6.45 -4.79 3.74
CA MET A 93 -5.78 -4.20 4.92
C MET A 93 -4.92 -5.18 5.74
N TYR A 94 -5.39 -6.43 5.95
CA TYR A 94 -4.79 -7.33 6.96
C TYR A 94 -4.23 -8.64 6.42
N ALA A 95 -4.76 -9.14 5.30
CA ALA A 95 -4.44 -10.47 4.82
C ALA A 95 -3.20 -10.46 3.92
N ILE A 96 -2.04 -10.08 4.47
CA ILE A 96 -0.77 -10.08 3.73
C ILE A 96 -0.49 -11.48 3.17
N LYS A 97 -0.83 -12.53 3.93
CA LYS A 97 -0.85 -13.93 3.48
C LYS A 97 -2.27 -14.46 3.61
N PRO A 98 -3.10 -14.37 2.57
CA PRO A 98 -4.47 -14.86 2.62
C PRO A 98 -4.49 -16.39 2.78
N PRO A 99 -5.56 -16.97 3.36
CA PRO A 99 -5.77 -18.41 3.38
C PRO A 99 -5.75 -19.03 1.97
N GLU A 100 -5.48 -20.33 1.89
CA GLU A 100 -5.48 -21.05 0.61
C GLU A 100 -6.84 -20.90 -0.11
N GLY A 101 -6.80 -20.48 -1.38
CA GLY A 101 -7.99 -20.19 -2.18
C GLY A 101 -8.52 -18.76 -2.09
N GLU A 102 -7.94 -17.91 -1.23
CA GLU A 102 -8.24 -16.48 -1.19
C GLU A 102 -7.14 -15.65 -1.85
N VAL A 103 -7.54 -14.63 -2.61
CA VAL A 103 -6.63 -13.70 -3.27
C VAL A 103 -6.68 -12.35 -2.56
N ASN A 104 -5.50 -11.81 -2.25
CA ASN A 104 -5.34 -10.41 -1.88
C ASN A 104 -4.74 -9.66 -3.07
N GLU A 105 -5.58 -8.93 -3.79
CA GLU A 105 -5.20 -8.16 -5.00
C GLU A 105 -4.03 -7.21 -4.71
N VAL A 106 -3.96 -6.63 -3.51
CA VAL A 106 -2.87 -5.72 -3.10
C VAL A 106 -1.56 -6.49 -2.97
N THR A 107 -1.55 -7.59 -2.20
CA THR A 107 -0.34 -8.42 -2.04
C THR A 107 0.17 -8.93 -3.38
N GLU A 108 -0.72 -9.48 -4.20
CA GLU A 108 -0.34 -10.05 -5.50
C GLU A 108 0.25 -8.98 -6.43
N ALA A 109 -0.35 -7.80 -6.47
CA ALA A 109 0.17 -6.68 -7.24
C ALA A 109 1.54 -6.20 -6.73
N MET A 110 1.73 -6.13 -5.40
CA MET A 110 3.02 -5.79 -4.78
C MET A 110 4.09 -6.82 -5.13
N GLU A 111 3.82 -8.12 -4.95
CA GLU A 111 4.77 -9.19 -5.20
C GLU A 111 5.18 -9.23 -6.68
N ALA A 112 4.23 -9.06 -7.60
CA ALA A 112 4.52 -9.02 -9.04
C ALA A 112 5.36 -7.79 -9.43
N ALA A 113 5.07 -6.63 -8.84
CA ALA A 113 5.84 -5.41 -9.07
C ALA A 113 7.27 -5.54 -8.53
N VAL A 114 7.44 -6.01 -7.30
CA VAL A 114 8.75 -6.25 -6.67
C VAL A 114 9.56 -7.25 -7.48
N ALA A 115 8.96 -8.37 -7.89
CA ALA A 115 9.66 -9.36 -8.71
C ALA A 115 10.18 -8.78 -10.03
N THR A 116 9.40 -7.90 -10.67
CA THR A 116 9.81 -7.20 -11.89
C THR A 116 10.97 -6.23 -11.63
N ILE A 117 10.84 -5.40 -10.59
CA ILE A 117 11.88 -4.44 -10.19
C ILE A 117 13.19 -5.19 -9.88
N GLU A 118 13.11 -6.24 -9.06
CA GLU A 118 14.28 -7.04 -8.68
C GLU A 118 14.94 -7.71 -9.88
N ARG A 119 14.15 -8.28 -10.79
CA ARG A 119 14.67 -8.91 -12.02
C ARG A 119 15.47 -7.92 -12.87
N ILE A 120 15.04 -6.67 -12.94
CA ILE A 120 15.68 -5.62 -13.76
C ILE A 120 16.87 -4.99 -13.03
N CYS A 121 16.71 -4.60 -11.77
CA CYS A 121 17.68 -3.78 -11.04
C CYS A 121 18.75 -4.60 -10.31
N LEU A 122 18.42 -5.77 -9.74
CA LEU A 122 19.40 -6.54 -8.93
C LEU A 122 20.67 -6.92 -9.69
N PRO A 123 20.62 -7.33 -10.98
CA PRO A 123 21.84 -7.66 -11.71
C PRO A 123 22.82 -6.47 -11.78
N VAL A 124 22.30 -5.26 -12.03
CA VAL A 124 23.13 -4.05 -12.13
C VAL A 124 23.68 -3.64 -10.77
N LEU A 125 22.84 -3.65 -9.73
CA LEU A 125 23.25 -3.33 -8.36
C LEU A 125 24.33 -4.29 -7.82
N ARG A 126 24.26 -5.57 -8.18
CA ARG A 126 25.26 -6.57 -7.77
C ARG A 126 26.59 -6.40 -8.50
N LEU A 127 26.57 -5.95 -9.76
CA LEU A 127 27.79 -5.63 -10.51
C LEU A 127 28.50 -4.41 -9.91
N GLU A 128 27.75 -3.34 -9.61
CA GLU A 128 28.27 -2.14 -8.93
C GLU A 128 28.87 -2.47 -7.56
N ALA A 129 28.18 -3.28 -6.75
CA ALA A 129 28.69 -3.70 -5.45
C ALA A 129 30.00 -4.50 -5.54
N SER A 130 30.17 -5.30 -6.60
CA SER A 130 31.41 -6.03 -6.85
C SER A 130 32.53 -5.12 -7.35
N ALA A 131 32.23 -4.10 -8.14
CA ALA A 131 33.21 -3.15 -8.67
C ALA A 131 33.71 -2.18 -7.58
N ALA A 132 32.86 -1.79 -6.63
CA ALA A 132 33.23 -0.93 -5.50
C ALA A 132 34.08 -1.62 -4.42
N ALA A 133 34.20 -2.96 -4.45
CA ALA A 133 34.98 -3.75 -3.50
C ALA A 133 36.43 -4.03 -3.95
N THR A 134 36.82 -3.53 -5.12
CA THR A 134 38.17 -3.61 -5.73
C THR A 134 38.83 -2.24 -5.77
#